data_AF-A0A371P063-F1
#
_entry.id   AF-A0A371P063-F1
#
_cell.length_a   1.000
_cell.length_b   1.000
_cell.length_c   1.000
_cell.angle_alpha   90.00
_cell.angle_beta   90.00
_cell.angle_gamma   90.00
#
_symmetry.space_group_name_H-M   'P 1'
#
loop_
_entity.id
_entity.type
_entity.pdbx_description
1 polymer ?
#
loop_
_entity_poly.entity_id
_entity_poly.type
_entity_poly.pdbx_seq_one_letter_code
_entity_poly.pdbx_strand_id
1 'polypeptide(L)'
;MVKGVKAFKKGLICRGHQFKEGETFSVNGNPKACRNGYHFCENPLDTLEYYPLIDDNGDVSEFAAVEALGDIDRDGNKVATNKIHIGAKLGLPGFIKASFDFLWEKCWNDPNKVTPSEGDADGYGARLASSGDSARLASSGYGAQLASSGDSARLASSGDSAQLASSGDSAQLASSGYGAQLASSGYGAQLASSGDSAQLASSGYGAQLASSGYGAQLASSGDSARLALKGESSVGAAIGVDSRIRGQIGNWITLAEWTWNRNLGRYEPVCVKSAQIDGETLKPDTWYELRNGEFVGVSS
;
A
#
# COMPACT_ATOMS: atom_id res chain seq x y z
N MET A 1 -14.47 -24.44 17.68
CA MET A 1 -13.91 -23.18 18.20
C MET A 1 -13.88 -22.20 17.04
N VAL A 2 -14.51 -21.03 17.18
CA VAL A 2 -14.56 -20.03 16.10
C VAL A 2 -13.37 -19.10 16.24
N LYS A 3 -12.62 -18.93 15.14
CA LYS A 3 -11.44 -18.06 15.07
C LYS A 3 -11.69 -16.94 14.07
N GLY A 4 -10.98 -15.85 14.22
CA GLY A 4 -11.03 -14.77 13.26
C GLY A 4 -10.04 -13.66 13.59
N VAL A 5 -10.33 -12.48 13.05
CA VAL A 5 -9.55 -11.28 13.28
C VAL A 5 -10.45 -10.18 13.83
N LYS A 6 -9.92 -9.47 14.81
CA LYS A 6 -10.54 -8.29 15.38
C LYS A 6 -9.71 -7.06 15.05
N ALA A 7 -10.38 -6.00 14.60
CA ALA A 7 -9.79 -4.68 14.44
C ALA A 7 -10.08 -3.79 15.65
N PHE A 8 -9.17 -2.87 15.91
CA PHE A 8 -9.18 -1.96 17.05
C PHE A 8 -8.74 -0.55 16.63
N LYS A 9 -9.13 0.44 17.43
CA LYS A 9 -8.42 1.72 17.47
C LYS A 9 -7.03 1.52 18.07
N LYS A 10 -6.12 2.47 17.84
CA LYS A 10 -4.77 2.46 18.42
C LYS A 10 -4.79 2.11 19.90
N GLY A 11 -3.84 1.25 20.29
CA GLY A 11 -3.76 0.72 21.63
C GLY A 11 -4.80 -0.35 21.95
N LEU A 12 -5.27 -1.16 21.00
CA LEU A 12 -6.24 -2.25 21.23
C LEU A 12 -7.56 -1.81 21.87
N ILE A 13 -8.09 -0.65 21.48
CA ILE A 13 -9.34 -0.11 22.05
C ILE A 13 -10.51 -0.41 21.12
N CYS A 14 -11.60 -0.96 21.67
CA CYS A 14 -12.86 -1.15 20.95
C CYS A 14 -14.05 -0.76 21.84
N ARG A 15 -14.84 0.23 21.41
CA ARG A 15 -16.05 0.71 22.13
C ARG A 15 -15.83 1.00 23.64
N GLY A 16 -14.70 1.60 23.99
CA GLY A 16 -14.37 1.95 25.38
C GLY A 16 -13.77 0.81 26.21
N HIS A 17 -13.64 -0.40 25.64
CA HIS A 17 -12.89 -1.49 26.26
C HIS A 17 -11.45 -1.50 25.77
N GLN A 18 -10.53 -1.55 26.72
CA GLN A 18 -9.10 -1.71 26.51
C GLN A 18 -8.79 -3.21 26.52
N PHE A 19 -8.32 -3.74 25.38
CA PHE A 19 -7.90 -5.13 25.27
C PHE A 19 -6.37 -5.24 25.37
N LYS A 20 -5.89 -6.46 25.56
CA LYS A 20 -4.46 -6.76 25.60
C LYS A 20 -4.17 -8.09 24.92
N GLU A 21 -3.07 -8.10 24.18
CA GLU A 21 -2.55 -9.29 23.51
C GLU A 21 -2.21 -10.40 24.50
N GLY A 22 -2.62 -11.62 24.18
CA GLY A 22 -2.47 -12.82 25.02
C GLY A 22 -3.50 -12.95 26.14
N GLU A 23 -4.43 -12.01 26.30
CA GLU A 23 -5.40 -12.03 27.40
C GLU A 23 -6.81 -12.48 26.97
N THR A 24 -7.57 -12.97 27.95
CA THR A 24 -8.97 -13.42 27.76
C THR A 24 -9.91 -12.51 28.52
N PHE A 25 -10.99 -12.11 27.86
CA PHE A 25 -11.98 -11.19 28.39
C PHE A 25 -13.37 -11.82 28.32
N SER A 26 -14.18 -11.61 29.36
CA SER A 26 -15.56 -12.11 29.44
C SER A 26 -16.54 -10.97 29.73
N VAL A 27 -17.77 -11.12 29.27
CA VAL A 27 -18.91 -10.26 29.62
C VAL A 27 -20.08 -11.14 30.07
N ASN A 28 -20.81 -10.70 31.10
CA ASN A 28 -21.97 -11.44 31.60
C ASN A 28 -23.18 -11.29 30.65
N GLY A 29 -23.85 -12.41 30.37
CA GLY A 29 -25.06 -12.47 29.54
C GLY A 29 -24.82 -13.05 28.15
N ASN A 30 -25.91 -13.15 27.37
CA ASN A 30 -25.84 -13.66 26.01
C ASN A 30 -25.08 -12.67 25.10
N PRO A 31 -24.23 -13.18 24.19
CA PRO A 31 -23.60 -12.33 23.17
C PRO A 31 -24.71 -11.65 22.36
N LYS A 32 -24.74 -10.31 22.40
CA LYS A 32 -25.57 -9.50 21.50
C LYS A 32 -24.66 -8.66 20.64
N ALA A 33 -24.78 -8.86 19.33
CA ALA A 33 -23.97 -8.21 18.32
C ALA A 33 -23.83 -6.68 18.52
N CYS A 34 -22.63 -6.22 18.20
CA CYS A 34 -22.21 -4.83 18.10
C CYS A 34 -22.13 -4.01 19.40
N ARG A 35 -23.02 -4.10 20.40
CA ARG A 35 -23.03 -3.09 21.49
C ARG A 35 -21.87 -3.16 22.50
N ASN A 36 -21.35 -4.35 22.80
CA ASN A 36 -20.41 -4.51 23.94
C ASN A 36 -18.93 -4.51 23.53
N GLY A 37 -18.58 -4.45 22.24
CA GLY A 37 -17.18 -4.40 21.79
C GLY A 37 -16.46 -5.76 21.63
N TYR A 38 -17.10 -6.88 21.98
CA TYR A 38 -16.55 -8.26 21.91
C TYR A 38 -16.83 -8.97 20.58
N HIS A 39 -16.84 -8.22 19.47
CA HIS A 39 -17.07 -8.76 18.12
C HIS A 39 -15.79 -8.83 17.30
N PHE A 40 -15.75 -9.74 16.34
CA PHE A 40 -14.67 -9.96 15.39
C PHE A 40 -15.23 -10.50 14.07
N CYS A 41 -14.40 -10.62 13.04
CA CYS A 41 -14.80 -11.18 11.76
C CYS A 41 -14.01 -12.47 11.50
N GLU A 42 -14.68 -13.53 11.00
CA GLU A 42 -13.98 -14.75 10.59
C GLU A 42 -13.13 -14.51 9.34
N ASN A 43 -13.68 -13.78 8.37
CA ASN A 43 -12.94 -13.23 7.25
C ASN A 43 -12.23 -11.93 7.69
N PRO A 44 -10.89 -11.88 7.70
CA PRO A 44 -10.20 -10.68 8.15
C PRO A 44 -10.55 -9.43 7.32
N LEU A 45 -10.83 -9.57 6.02
CA LEU A 45 -11.18 -8.44 5.15
C LEU A 45 -12.52 -7.78 5.53
N ASP A 46 -13.41 -8.49 6.22
CA ASP A 46 -14.69 -7.92 6.66
C ASP A 46 -14.49 -6.92 7.82
N THR A 47 -13.33 -6.93 8.48
CA THR A 47 -13.00 -5.90 9.47
C THR A 47 -12.85 -4.51 8.84
N LEU A 48 -12.53 -4.44 7.54
CA LEU A 48 -12.30 -3.19 6.80
C LEU A 48 -13.58 -2.39 6.52
N GLU A 49 -14.75 -3.00 6.66
CA GLU A 49 -16.03 -2.28 6.62
C GLU A 49 -16.25 -1.40 7.87
N TYR A 50 -15.48 -1.63 8.93
CA TYR A 50 -15.68 -1.01 10.24
C TYR A 50 -14.48 -0.20 10.72
N TYR A 51 -13.28 -0.59 10.30
CA TYR A 51 -12.04 0.10 10.58
C TYR A 51 -11.28 0.24 9.26
N PRO A 52 -10.96 1.46 8.82
CA PRO A 52 -10.18 1.62 7.60
C PRO A 52 -8.80 0.96 7.80
N LEU A 53 -8.20 0.45 6.72
CA LEU A 53 -6.89 -0.17 6.81
C LEU A 53 -5.84 0.82 7.34
N ILE A 54 -5.93 2.07 6.87
CA ILE A 54 -5.15 3.22 7.31
C ILE A 54 -6.11 4.20 7.99
N ASP A 55 -5.79 4.63 9.21
CA ASP A 55 -6.58 5.60 9.95
C ASP A 55 -6.34 7.04 9.45
N ASP A 56 -7.10 7.99 9.99
CA ASP A 56 -7.04 9.41 9.58
C ASP A 56 -5.66 10.06 9.80
N ASN A 57 -4.77 9.44 10.59
CA ASN A 57 -3.41 9.91 10.84
C ASN A 57 -2.37 9.26 9.91
N GLY A 58 -2.79 8.37 9.01
CA GLY A 58 -1.88 7.63 8.12
C GLY A 58 -1.30 6.35 8.73
N ASP A 59 -1.79 5.92 9.89
CA ASP A 59 -1.31 4.72 10.57
C ASP A 59 -2.16 3.49 10.25
N VAL A 60 -1.54 2.31 10.19
CA VAL A 60 -2.29 1.05 10.00
C VAL A 60 -3.16 0.77 11.24
N SER A 61 -4.44 0.48 11.03
CA SER A 61 -5.34 0.03 12.09
C SER A 61 -4.78 -1.20 12.81
N GLU A 62 -5.06 -1.33 14.11
CA GLU A 62 -4.56 -2.47 14.86
C GLU A 62 -5.45 -3.69 14.66
N PHE A 63 -4.84 -4.81 14.27
CA PHE A 63 -5.52 -6.09 14.11
C PHE A 63 -4.95 -7.11 15.09
N ALA A 64 -5.77 -8.04 15.57
CA ALA A 64 -5.31 -9.19 16.33
C ALA A 64 -6.08 -10.45 15.94
N ALA A 65 -5.39 -11.59 15.98
CA ALA A 65 -6.05 -12.88 15.93
C ALA A 65 -6.93 -13.06 17.16
N VAL A 66 -8.10 -13.67 17.01
CA VAL A 66 -9.01 -13.91 18.12
C VAL A 66 -9.63 -15.29 18.08
N GLU A 67 -9.95 -15.79 19.27
CA GLU A 67 -10.67 -17.04 19.46
C GLU A 67 -11.90 -16.79 20.34
N ALA A 68 -13.06 -17.25 19.89
CA ALA A 68 -14.26 -17.30 20.70
C ALA A 68 -14.21 -18.54 21.61
N LEU A 69 -14.23 -18.31 22.92
CA LEU A 69 -14.16 -19.33 23.96
C LEU A 69 -15.49 -19.53 24.70
N GLY A 70 -16.50 -18.70 24.41
CA GLY A 70 -17.82 -18.78 25.01
C GLY A 70 -18.91 -18.91 23.94
N ASP A 71 -20.13 -18.56 24.33
CA ASP A 71 -21.27 -18.53 23.41
C ASP A 71 -21.01 -17.48 22.31
N ILE A 72 -21.59 -17.72 21.13
CA ILE A 72 -21.45 -16.84 19.99
C ILE A 72 -22.81 -16.38 19.45
N ASP A 73 -22.81 -15.19 18.88
CA ASP A 73 -23.92 -14.61 18.13
C ASP A 73 -23.39 -14.07 16.79
N ARG A 74 -24.12 -14.29 15.70
CA ARG A 74 -23.69 -13.94 14.33
C ARG A 74 -24.61 -12.86 13.78
N ASP A 75 -24.01 -11.79 13.30
CA ASP A 75 -24.71 -10.65 12.74
C ASP A 75 -23.96 -10.17 11.48
N GLY A 76 -24.51 -10.52 10.32
CA GLY A 76 -23.85 -10.30 9.03
C GLY A 76 -22.48 -10.98 8.95
N ASN A 77 -21.44 -10.17 8.73
CA ASN A 77 -20.04 -10.62 8.66
C ASN A 77 -19.30 -10.64 10.01
N LYS A 78 -20.00 -10.33 11.11
CA LYS A 78 -19.43 -10.33 12.47
C LYS A 78 -19.86 -11.54 13.28
N VAL A 79 -18.97 -11.93 14.17
CA VAL A 79 -19.22 -12.85 15.27
C VAL A 79 -18.97 -12.10 16.58
N ALA A 80 -19.96 -12.08 17.46
CA ALA A 80 -19.81 -11.63 18.84
C ALA A 80 -19.70 -12.84 19.77
N THR A 81 -18.94 -12.70 20.86
CA THR A 81 -18.86 -13.75 21.89
C THR A 81 -18.91 -13.15 23.29
N ASN A 82 -19.41 -13.91 24.26
CA ASN A 82 -19.37 -13.53 25.68
C ASN A 82 -18.01 -13.84 26.35
N LYS A 83 -17.11 -14.56 25.66
CA LYS A 83 -15.74 -14.83 26.13
C LYS A 83 -14.77 -14.86 24.94
N ILE A 84 -13.93 -13.85 24.83
CA ILE A 84 -12.98 -13.66 23.72
C ILE A 84 -11.54 -13.77 24.22
N HIS A 85 -10.72 -14.54 23.52
CA HIS A 85 -9.27 -14.52 23.68
C HIS A 85 -8.66 -13.64 22.59
N ILE A 86 -7.83 -12.69 23.00
CA ILE A 86 -7.05 -11.85 22.08
C ILE A 86 -5.69 -12.49 21.91
N GLY A 87 -5.46 -13.08 20.75
CA GLY A 87 -4.18 -13.67 20.37
C GLY A 87 -3.19 -12.61 19.88
N ALA A 88 -2.26 -13.05 19.02
CA ALA A 88 -1.17 -12.22 18.54
C ALA A 88 -1.68 -10.99 17.76
N LYS A 89 -1.02 -9.85 17.98
CA LYS A 89 -1.17 -8.66 17.13
C LYS A 89 -0.70 -8.97 15.72
N LEU A 90 -1.51 -8.59 14.74
CA LEU A 90 -1.23 -8.73 13.33
C LEU A 90 -0.77 -7.37 12.80
N GLY A 91 0.50 -7.26 12.43
CA GLY A 91 0.95 -6.18 11.54
C GLY A 91 0.35 -6.38 10.14
N LEU A 92 0.52 -5.38 9.25
CA LEU A 92 0.00 -5.43 7.89
C LEU A 92 0.34 -6.74 7.14
N PRO A 93 1.59 -7.26 7.18
CA PRO A 93 1.90 -8.55 6.55
C PRO A 93 1.11 -9.73 7.15
N GLY A 94 0.93 -9.73 8.47
CA GLY A 94 0.17 -10.77 9.18
C GLY A 94 -1.32 -10.72 8.84
N PHE A 95 -1.88 -9.51 8.70
CA PHE A 95 -3.27 -9.32 8.29
C PHE A 95 -3.51 -9.78 6.84
N ILE A 96 -2.60 -9.42 5.91
CA ILE A 96 -2.66 -9.88 4.52
C ILE A 96 -2.58 -11.40 4.45
N LYS A 97 -1.63 -12.00 5.18
CA LYS A 97 -1.49 -13.47 5.24
C LYS A 97 -2.76 -14.13 5.79
N ALA A 98 -3.31 -13.64 6.89
CA ALA A 98 -4.54 -14.19 7.47
C ALA A 98 -5.73 -14.09 6.50
N SER A 99 -5.82 -12.98 5.75
CA SER A 99 -6.84 -12.78 4.72
C SER A 99 -6.70 -13.80 3.59
N PHE A 100 -5.47 -13.98 3.10
CA PHE A 100 -5.17 -14.95 2.05
C PHE A 100 -5.45 -16.38 2.52
N ASP A 101 -4.98 -16.78 3.70
CA ASP A 101 -5.17 -18.11 4.25
C ASP A 101 -6.67 -18.43 4.39
N PHE A 102 -7.47 -17.49 4.91
CA PHE A 102 -8.92 -17.65 5.01
C PHE A 102 -9.57 -17.89 3.64
N LEU A 103 -9.23 -17.08 2.64
CA LEU A 103 -9.77 -17.21 1.29
C LEU A 103 -9.31 -18.52 0.64
N TRP A 104 -8.02 -18.88 0.78
CA TRP A 104 -7.47 -20.11 0.28
C TRP A 104 -8.18 -21.34 0.87
N GLU A 105 -8.39 -21.36 2.19
CA GLU A 105 -9.09 -22.44 2.87
C GLU A 105 -10.56 -22.56 2.41
N LYS A 106 -11.25 -21.44 2.22
CA LYS A 106 -12.66 -21.41 1.81
C LYS A 106 -12.89 -21.66 0.32
N CYS A 107 -11.87 -21.46 -0.51
CA CYS A 107 -11.99 -21.54 -1.97
C CYS A 107 -11.26 -22.74 -2.59
N TRP A 108 -10.23 -23.29 -1.93
CA TRP A 108 -9.35 -24.30 -2.54
C TRP A 108 -9.37 -25.68 -1.85
N ASN A 109 -10.14 -25.87 -0.79
CA ASN A 109 -10.22 -27.19 -0.14
C ASN A 109 -11.19 -28.13 -0.86
N ASP A 110 -10.59 -29.09 -1.56
CA ASP A 110 -11.12 -30.29 -2.22
C ASP A 110 -11.26 -30.20 -3.77
N PRO A 111 -10.17 -30.46 -4.52
CA PRO A 111 -10.22 -30.56 -5.98
C PRO A 111 -11.10 -31.71 -6.51
N ASN A 112 -11.60 -32.60 -5.63
CA ASN A 112 -12.44 -33.75 -5.99
C ASN A 112 -13.91 -33.60 -5.54
N LYS A 113 -14.31 -32.49 -4.91
CA LYS A 113 -15.71 -32.16 -4.54
C LYS A 113 -16.30 -30.99 -5.30
N VAL A 114 -15.79 -30.69 -6.49
CA VAL A 114 -16.49 -29.79 -7.41
C VAL A 114 -17.60 -30.59 -8.08
N THR A 115 -18.74 -30.74 -7.41
CA THR A 115 -20.01 -30.93 -8.13
C THR A 115 -20.47 -29.54 -8.52
N PRO A 116 -20.45 -29.17 -9.82
CA PRO A 116 -21.00 -27.89 -10.24
C PRO A 116 -22.50 -27.93 -9.92
N SER A 117 -22.95 -27.18 -8.92
CA SER A 117 -24.37 -26.86 -8.85
C SER A 117 -24.64 -25.84 -9.94
N GLU A 118 -25.68 -26.10 -10.75
CA GLU A 118 -26.17 -25.20 -11.79
C GLU A 118 -26.40 -23.80 -11.19
N GLY A 119 -25.45 -22.89 -11.40
CA GLY A 119 -25.43 -21.56 -10.81
C GLY A 119 -24.02 -20.96 -10.60
N ASP A 120 -22.98 -21.79 -10.56
CA ASP A 120 -21.61 -21.33 -10.27
C ASP A 120 -20.84 -20.71 -11.45
N ALA A 121 -21.43 -20.63 -12.66
CA ALA A 121 -20.72 -20.15 -13.85
C ALA A 121 -21.08 -18.72 -14.28
N ASP A 122 -22.22 -18.16 -13.86
CA ASP A 122 -22.82 -17.03 -14.57
C ASP A 122 -23.17 -15.87 -13.63
N GLY A 123 -22.18 -14.99 -13.39
CA GLY A 123 -22.40 -13.55 -13.37
C GLY A 123 -22.78 -12.85 -12.05
N TYR A 124 -23.52 -13.44 -11.11
CA TYR A 124 -23.94 -12.73 -9.89
C TYR A 124 -23.75 -13.55 -8.61
N GLY A 125 -22.85 -13.11 -7.72
CA GLY A 125 -22.65 -13.73 -6.40
C GLY A 125 -21.92 -15.08 -6.41
N ALA A 126 -21.29 -15.44 -7.53
CA ALA A 126 -20.55 -16.69 -7.69
C ALA A 126 -19.33 -16.78 -6.75
N ARG A 127 -18.98 -17.99 -6.31
CA ARG A 127 -17.77 -18.23 -5.50
C ARG A 127 -16.49 -18.06 -6.35
N LEU A 128 -16.55 -18.46 -7.62
CA LEU A 128 -15.47 -18.37 -8.62
C LEU A 128 -16.11 -18.05 -9.97
N ALA A 129 -15.69 -16.96 -10.62
CA ALA A 129 -16.15 -16.63 -11.98
C ALA A 129 -14.97 -16.21 -12.86
N SER A 130 -15.02 -16.50 -14.16
CA SER A 130 -14.08 -15.88 -15.11
C SER A 130 -14.38 -14.38 -15.24
N SER A 131 -15.66 -14.01 -15.21
CA SER A 131 -16.16 -12.65 -15.13
C SER A 131 -17.47 -12.58 -14.33
N GLY A 132 -17.63 -11.64 -13.39
CA GLY A 132 -18.92 -11.52 -12.67
C GLY A 132 -19.01 -10.42 -11.61
N ASP A 133 -20.24 -9.95 -11.39
CA ASP A 133 -20.60 -8.95 -10.39
C ASP A 133 -20.71 -9.58 -9.00
N SER A 134 -20.08 -8.94 -8.01
CA SER A 134 -20.09 -9.34 -6.60
C SER A 134 -19.54 -10.75 -6.32
N ALA A 135 -18.70 -11.29 -7.20
CA ALA A 135 -18.06 -12.59 -7.01
C ALA A 135 -17.00 -12.55 -5.89
N ARG A 136 -16.75 -13.69 -5.24
CA ARG A 136 -15.65 -13.77 -4.24
C ARG A 136 -14.27 -13.77 -4.89
N LEU A 137 -14.10 -14.50 -5.99
CA LEU A 137 -12.89 -14.55 -6.79
C LEU A 137 -13.28 -14.43 -8.28
N ALA A 138 -12.74 -13.43 -8.97
CA ALA A 138 -12.98 -13.25 -10.40
C ALA A 138 -11.69 -12.98 -11.19
N SER A 139 -11.62 -13.42 -12.45
CA SER A 139 -10.60 -12.90 -13.37
C SER A 139 -10.92 -11.44 -13.71
N SER A 140 -12.19 -11.09 -13.93
CA SER A 140 -12.65 -9.70 -13.97
C SER A 140 -14.06 -9.45 -13.38
N GLY A 141 -14.36 -8.27 -12.83
CA GLY A 141 -15.73 -8.00 -12.35
C GLY A 141 -15.93 -6.79 -11.44
N TYR A 142 -17.19 -6.35 -11.31
CA TYR A 142 -17.61 -5.22 -10.47
C TYR A 142 -17.95 -5.68 -9.04
N GLY A 143 -17.32 -5.10 -8.02
CA GLY A 143 -17.62 -5.38 -6.61
C GLY A 143 -17.07 -6.72 -6.07
N ALA A 144 -16.09 -7.32 -6.76
CA ALA A 144 -15.51 -8.60 -6.33
C ALA A 144 -14.63 -8.46 -5.07
N GLN A 145 -14.52 -9.50 -4.25
CA GLN A 145 -13.60 -9.48 -3.09
C GLN A 145 -12.13 -9.57 -3.53
N LEU A 146 -11.82 -10.40 -4.53
CA LEU A 146 -10.49 -10.53 -5.12
C LEU A 146 -10.58 -10.66 -6.65
N ALA A 147 -9.92 -9.79 -7.41
CA ALA A 147 -9.96 -9.79 -8.88
C ALA A 147 -8.58 -9.66 -9.54
N SER A 148 -8.40 -10.20 -10.74
CA SER A 148 -7.24 -9.81 -11.57
C SER A 148 -7.46 -8.41 -12.15
N SER A 149 -8.68 -8.10 -12.62
CA SER A 149 -9.07 -6.76 -13.08
C SER A 149 -10.51 -6.40 -12.68
N GLY A 150 -10.80 -5.36 -11.89
CA GLY A 150 -12.19 -5.10 -11.50
C GLY A 150 -12.49 -3.80 -10.77
N ASP A 151 -13.63 -3.21 -11.10
CA ASP A 151 -14.13 -1.97 -10.50
C ASP A 151 -14.73 -2.22 -9.11
N SER A 152 -14.40 -1.38 -8.14
CA SER A 152 -14.85 -1.45 -6.73
C SER A 152 -14.47 -2.76 -6.00
N ALA A 153 -13.42 -3.44 -6.45
CA ALA A 153 -12.93 -4.65 -5.80
C ALA A 153 -12.19 -4.36 -4.48
N ARG A 154 -12.20 -5.28 -3.51
CA ARG A 154 -11.41 -5.08 -2.27
C ARG A 154 -9.90 -5.26 -2.51
N LEU A 155 -9.53 -6.25 -3.33
CA LEU A 155 -8.16 -6.54 -3.73
C LEU A 155 -8.12 -6.83 -5.24
N ALA A 156 -7.34 -6.07 -6.00
CA ALA A 156 -7.20 -6.26 -7.44
C ALA A 156 -5.75 -6.20 -7.94
N SER A 157 -5.44 -6.83 -9.06
CA SER A 157 -4.19 -6.48 -9.79
C SER A 157 -4.40 -5.16 -10.54
N SER A 158 -5.55 -4.95 -11.19
CA SER A 158 -5.95 -3.66 -11.76
C SER A 158 -7.43 -3.31 -11.51
N GLY A 159 -7.82 -2.03 -11.40
CA GLY A 159 -9.24 -1.63 -11.44
C GLY A 159 -9.62 -0.37 -10.66
N ASP A 160 -10.74 0.25 -11.03
CA ASP A 160 -11.15 1.56 -10.51
C ASP A 160 -11.81 1.44 -9.12
N SER A 161 -11.48 2.35 -8.19
CA SER A 161 -12.03 2.43 -6.82
C SER A 161 -11.78 1.20 -5.94
N ALA A 162 -10.72 0.42 -6.21
CA ALA A 162 -10.35 -0.72 -5.38
C ALA A 162 -9.69 -0.30 -4.04
N GLN A 163 -9.84 -1.07 -2.97
CA GLN A 163 -9.17 -0.74 -1.69
C GLN A 163 -7.65 -0.99 -1.75
N LEU A 164 -7.22 -2.08 -2.41
CA LEU A 164 -5.81 -2.43 -2.64
C LEU A 164 -5.64 -2.90 -4.10
N ALA A 165 -4.84 -2.18 -4.89
CA ALA A 165 -4.58 -2.53 -6.30
C ALA A 165 -3.09 -2.47 -6.69
N SER A 166 -2.67 -3.18 -7.74
CA SER A 166 -1.36 -2.86 -8.37
C SER A 166 -1.50 -1.62 -9.26
N SER A 167 -2.63 -1.46 -9.97
CA SER A 167 -2.96 -0.26 -10.76
C SER A 167 -4.45 0.10 -10.72
N GLY A 168 -4.83 1.38 -10.73
CA GLY A 168 -6.26 1.77 -10.84
C GLY A 168 -6.61 3.17 -10.32
N ASP A 169 -7.67 3.78 -10.85
CA ASP A 169 -8.07 5.13 -10.47
C ASP A 169 -8.81 5.15 -9.11
N SER A 170 -8.48 6.10 -8.24
CA SER A 170 -9.11 6.29 -6.91
C SER A 170 -8.93 5.15 -5.88
N ALA A 171 -7.93 4.28 -6.05
CA ALA A 171 -7.63 3.23 -5.08
C ALA A 171 -6.94 3.75 -3.81
N GLN A 172 -7.22 3.16 -2.63
CA GLN A 172 -6.61 3.62 -1.35
C GLN A 172 -5.10 3.30 -1.26
N LEU A 173 -4.68 2.15 -1.79
CA LEU A 173 -3.29 1.72 -1.90
C LEU A 173 -3.05 1.14 -3.29
N ALA A 174 -2.34 1.87 -4.18
CA ALA A 174 -1.97 1.39 -5.50
C ALA A 174 -0.54 1.74 -5.92
N SER A 175 0.12 0.84 -6.68
CA SER A 175 1.46 1.12 -7.22
C SER A 175 1.43 2.17 -8.34
N SER A 176 0.28 2.35 -9.03
CA SER A 176 0.04 3.39 -10.05
C SER A 176 -1.46 3.72 -10.19
N GLY A 177 -1.83 4.98 -10.46
CA GLY A 177 -3.24 5.39 -10.65
C GLY A 177 -3.54 6.86 -10.30
N TYR A 178 -4.60 7.45 -10.87
CA TYR A 178 -5.02 8.82 -10.57
C TYR A 178 -5.73 8.90 -9.21
N GLY A 179 -5.19 9.68 -8.26
CA GLY A 179 -5.83 9.93 -6.96
C GLY A 179 -5.51 8.97 -5.81
N ALA A 180 -4.54 8.06 -5.95
CA ALA A 180 -4.12 7.15 -4.88
C ALA A 180 -3.20 7.83 -3.83
N GLN A 181 -3.38 7.49 -2.54
CA GLN A 181 -2.66 8.12 -1.42
C GLN A 181 -1.18 7.67 -1.29
N LEU A 182 -0.72 6.70 -2.09
CA LEU A 182 0.65 6.14 -2.03
C LEU A 182 1.17 5.68 -3.42
N ALA A 183 1.03 6.52 -4.45
CA ALA A 183 1.36 6.17 -5.85
C ALA A 183 2.85 6.32 -6.23
N SER A 184 3.38 5.38 -7.03
CA SER A 184 4.75 5.39 -7.62
C SER A 184 4.83 6.03 -9.03
N SER A 185 3.71 6.47 -9.62
CA SER A 185 3.70 7.25 -10.86
C SER A 185 2.42 8.06 -11.00
N GLY A 186 2.56 9.32 -11.41
CA GLY A 186 1.45 10.28 -11.52
C GLY A 186 1.93 11.74 -11.53
N TYR A 187 1.09 12.65 -12.03
CA TYR A 187 1.36 14.10 -12.00
C TYR A 187 1.52 14.58 -10.55
N GLY A 188 2.70 15.12 -10.19
CA GLY A 188 2.97 15.65 -8.85
C GLY A 188 3.18 14.60 -7.74
N ALA A 189 3.67 13.40 -8.06
CA ALA A 189 3.97 12.38 -7.05
C ALA A 189 4.99 12.88 -6.00
N GLN A 190 4.64 12.77 -4.72
CA GLN A 190 5.49 13.12 -3.57
C GLN A 190 5.74 11.86 -2.72
N LEU A 191 6.99 11.38 -2.64
CA LEU A 191 7.37 10.28 -1.73
C LEU A 191 8.50 10.66 -0.77
N ALA A 192 8.35 10.27 0.49
CA ALA A 192 9.37 10.34 1.52
C ALA A 192 9.54 8.96 2.19
N SER A 193 10.76 8.46 2.30
CA SER A 193 11.09 7.22 3.03
C SER A 193 12.26 7.42 3.99
N SER A 194 12.24 6.74 5.14
CA SER A 194 13.31 6.76 6.14
C SER A 194 13.69 5.34 6.58
N GLY A 195 14.99 5.02 6.61
CA GLY A 195 15.50 3.71 7.03
C GLY A 195 16.78 3.28 6.31
N ASP A 196 17.46 2.25 6.82
CA ASP A 196 18.66 1.69 6.19
C ASP A 196 18.31 1.03 4.84
N SER A 197 19.08 1.34 3.79
CA SER A 197 18.94 0.74 2.45
C SER A 197 17.60 0.98 1.73
N ALA A 198 16.93 2.11 1.96
CA ALA A 198 15.68 2.45 1.27
C ALA A 198 15.88 2.62 -0.26
N GLN A 199 14.99 2.01 -1.07
CA GLN A 199 14.96 2.14 -2.54
C GLN A 199 13.65 2.81 -2.99
N LEU A 200 13.72 3.93 -3.72
CA LEU A 200 12.55 4.59 -4.31
C LEU A 200 12.80 5.00 -5.77
N ALA A 201 11.78 4.84 -6.61
CA ALA A 201 11.78 5.32 -7.99
C ALA A 201 10.43 5.99 -8.31
N SER A 202 10.43 7.09 -9.07
CA SER A 202 9.20 7.76 -9.54
C SER A 202 9.39 8.36 -10.93
N SER A 203 8.33 8.33 -11.74
CA SER A 203 8.22 8.97 -13.05
C SER A 203 6.96 9.85 -13.13
N GLY A 204 7.03 10.92 -13.93
CA GLY A 204 5.93 11.88 -14.12
C GLY A 204 6.35 13.35 -13.93
N TYR A 205 5.57 14.27 -14.49
CA TYR A 205 5.83 15.70 -14.40
C TYR A 205 5.81 16.17 -12.93
N GLY A 206 6.89 16.81 -12.49
CA GLY A 206 7.02 17.39 -11.16
C GLY A 206 7.22 16.39 -10.02
N ALA A 207 7.73 15.19 -10.29
CA ALA A 207 8.00 14.17 -9.26
C ALA A 207 8.97 14.69 -8.18
N GLN A 208 8.63 14.48 -6.90
CA GLN A 208 9.44 14.88 -5.76
C GLN A 208 9.76 13.67 -4.88
N LEU A 209 11.04 13.34 -4.73
CA LEU A 209 11.50 12.24 -3.86
C LEU A 209 12.47 12.75 -2.80
N ALA A 210 12.30 12.28 -1.58
CA ALA A 210 13.26 12.49 -0.49
C ALA A 210 13.52 11.18 0.27
N SER A 211 14.78 10.93 0.63
CA SER A 211 15.13 9.85 1.55
C SER A 211 16.17 10.27 2.57
N SER A 212 16.04 9.72 3.78
CA SER A 212 16.99 9.85 4.89
C SER A 212 17.32 8.47 5.46
N GLY A 213 18.60 8.11 5.47
CA GLY A 213 19.09 6.81 5.96
C GLY A 213 20.41 6.41 5.31
N TYR A 214 21.15 5.47 5.90
CA TYR A 214 22.42 5.03 5.34
C TYR A 214 22.19 4.20 4.06
N GLY A 215 22.89 4.57 2.98
CA GLY A 215 22.89 3.80 1.73
C GLY A 215 21.58 3.81 0.94
N ALA A 216 20.78 4.88 1.05
CA ALA A 216 19.55 5.01 0.26
C ALA A 216 19.82 5.13 -1.25
N GLN A 217 18.90 4.62 -2.07
CA GLN A 217 18.95 4.67 -3.52
C GLN A 217 17.68 5.34 -4.06
N LEU A 218 17.84 6.48 -4.75
CA LEU A 218 16.73 7.25 -5.32
C LEU A 218 16.88 7.41 -6.83
N ALA A 219 15.80 7.28 -7.58
CA ALA A 219 15.80 7.59 -9.02
C ALA A 219 14.53 8.33 -9.45
N SER A 220 14.67 9.37 -10.27
CA SER A 220 13.55 9.97 -10.99
C SER A 220 13.91 10.25 -12.44
N SER A 221 12.98 9.94 -13.33
CA SER A 221 13.07 10.20 -14.77
C SER A 221 11.98 11.14 -15.29
N GLY A 222 11.21 11.76 -14.38
CA GLY A 222 10.14 12.68 -14.73
C GLY A 222 10.65 14.08 -15.09
N ASP A 223 9.89 14.80 -15.94
CA ASP A 223 10.18 16.19 -16.26
C ASP A 223 10.02 17.08 -15.03
N SER A 224 10.96 18.01 -14.84
CA SER A 224 11.04 18.90 -13.67
C SER A 224 11.12 18.16 -12.33
N ALA A 225 11.68 16.95 -12.30
CA ALA A 225 11.80 16.18 -11.07
C ALA A 225 12.76 16.82 -10.06
N ARG A 226 12.48 16.66 -8.77
CA ARG A 226 13.30 17.14 -7.66
C ARG A 226 13.64 15.98 -6.71
N LEU A 227 14.93 15.72 -6.56
CA LEU A 227 15.44 14.61 -5.73
C LEU A 227 16.30 15.13 -4.57
N ALA A 228 16.01 14.73 -3.34
CA ALA A 228 16.78 15.14 -2.16
C ALA A 228 17.33 13.94 -1.37
N LEU A 229 18.66 13.86 -1.27
CA LEU A 229 19.38 12.87 -0.46
C LEU A 229 19.77 13.50 0.89
N LYS A 230 19.19 13.05 1.99
CA LYS A 230 19.53 13.54 3.34
C LYS A 230 20.35 12.57 4.17
N GLY A 231 20.46 11.32 3.75
CA GLY A 231 21.22 10.28 4.43
C GLY A 231 22.69 10.20 3.97
N GLU A 232 23.53 9.53 4.76
CA GLU A 232 24.94 9.31 4.42
C GLU A 232 25.10 8.22 3.34
N SER A 233 26.17 8.33 2.54
CA SER A 233 26.56 7.34 1.51
C SER A 233 25.44 6.91 0.55
N SER A 234 24.43 7.76 0.38
CA SER A 234 23.30 7.51 -0.51
C SER A 234 23.63 7.86 -1.96
N VAL A 235 22.90 7.25 -2.89
CA VAL A 235 23.05 7.44 -4.33
C VAL A 235 21.72 7.90 -4.93
N GLY A 236 21.74 8.93 -5.77
CA GLY A 236 20.54 9.45 -6.43
C GLY A 236 20.75 9.77 -7.90
N ALA A 237 19.71 9.57 -8.70
CA ALA A 237 19.70 9.94 -10.12
C ALA A 237 18.43 10.74 -10.46
N ALA A 238 18.58 11.92 -11.05
CA ALA A 238 17.47 12.72 -11.57
C ALA A 238 17.73 13.01 -13.05
N ILE A 239 17.18 12.17 -13.94
CA ILE A 239 17.58 12.11 -15.35
C ILE A 239 16.50 12.60 -16.33
N GLY A 240 15.38 13.10 -15.84
CA GLY A 240 14.35 13.72 -16.70
C GLY A 240 14.73 15.13 -17.16
N VAL A 241 13.92 15.73 -18.05
CA VAL A 241 14.13 17.10 -18.52
C VAL A 241 14.00 18.07 -17.34
N ASP A 242 14.82 19.13 -17.27
CA ASP A 242 14.79 20.16 -16.22
C ASP A 242 14.86 19.60 -14.77
N SER A 243 15.44 18.42 -14.60
CA SER A 243 15.53 17.76 -13.31
C SER A 243 16.62 18.36 -12.42
N ARG A 244 16.39 18.31 -11.11
CA ARG A 244 17.30 18.80 -10.07
C ARG A 244 17.54 17.76 -8.99
N ILE A 245 18.76 17.71 -8.48
CA ILE A 245 19.13 16.85 -7.35
C ILE A 245 19.95 17.63 -6.33
N ARG A 246 19.74 17.36 -5.05
CA ARG A 246 20.61 17.82 -3.96
C ARG A 246 20.94 16.68 -3.02
N GLY A 247 22.06 16.81 -2.32
CA GLY A 247 22.46 15.84 -1.31
C GLY A 247 23.38 16.40 -0.23
N GLN A 248 23.75 15.54 0.70
CA GLN A 248 24.75 15.74 1.74
C GLN A 248 26.14 15.30 1.27
N ILE A 249 27.19 15.69 2.00
CA ILE A 249 28.57 15.24 1.74
C ILE A 249 28.62 13.70 1.73
N GLY A 250 29.35 13.14 0.76
CA GLY A 250 29.50 11.71 0.56
C GLY A 250 28.42 11.08 -0.33
N ASN A 251 27.32 11.77 -0.61
CA ASN A 251 26.32 11.28 -1.56
C ASN A 251 26.82 11.30 -3.00
N TRP A 252 26.42 10.30 -3.78
CA TRP A 252 26.62 10.26 -5.22
C TRP A 252 25.36 10.73 -5.94
N ILE A 253 25.51 11.67 -6.87
CA ILE A 253 24.41 12.20 -7.68
C ILE A 253 24.64 11.94 -9.16
N THR A 254 23.58 11.72 -9.92
CA THR A 254 23.59 11.62 -11.39
C THR A 254 22.51 12.53 -11.99
N LEU A 255 22.89 13.33 -12.99
CA LEU A 255 21.98 14.22 -13.73
C LEU A 255 22.13 13.98 -15.23
N ALA A 256 21.07 14.28 -15.98
CA ALA A 256 21.08 14.32 -17.43
C ALA A 256 20.75 15.73 -17.94
N GLU A 257 21.46 16.16 -18.98
CA GLU A 257 21.20 17.37 -19.74
C GLU A 257 20.46 17.01 -21.02
N TRP A 258 19.47 17.81 -21.38
CA TRP A 258 18.58 17.57 -22.51
C TRP A 258 18.53 18.79 -23.43
N THR A 259 18.34 18.55 -24.74
CA THR A 259 18.11 19.60 -25.73
C THR A 259 16.88 19.31 -26.57
N TRP A 260 16.18 20.35 -27.02
CA TRP A 260 15.00 20.19 -27.88
C TRP A 260 15.41 20.01 -29.34
N ASN A 261 15.09 18.85 -29.92
CA ASN A 261 15.30 18.60 -31.34
C ASN A 261 14.06 19.01 -32.15
N ARG A 262 14.16 20.15 -32.86
CA ARG A 262 13.05 20.69 -33.67
C ARG A 262 12.61 19.78 -34.83
N ASN A 263 13.53 18.98 -35.38
CA ASN A 263 13.22 18.11 -36.52
C ASN A 263 12.39 16.90 -36.09
N LEU A 264 12.63 16.41 -34.86
CA LEU A 264 11.96 15.23 -34.32
C LEU A 264 10.79 15.56 -33.38
N GLY A 265 10.64 16.83 -32.99
CA GLY A 265 9.58 17.28 -32.09
C GLY A 265 9.67 16.68 -30.68
N ARG A 266 10.89 16.43 -30.18
CA ARG A 266 11.13 15.83 -28.85
C ARG A 266 12.44 16.31 -28.22
N TYR A 267 12.56 16.12 -26.91
CA TYR A 267 13.82 16.28 -26.18
C TYR A 267 14.76 15.08 -26.41
N GLU A 268 16.06 15.35 -26.53
CA GLU A 268 17.11 14.34 -26.65
C GLU A 268 18.20 14.56 -25.59
N PRO A 269 18.70 13.50 -24.94
CA PRO A 269 19.72 13.63 -23.92
C PRO A 269 21.07 13.93 -24.59
N VAL A 270 21.78 14.94 -24.10
CA VAL A 270 23.08 15.39 -24.65
C VAL A 270 24.25 15.08 -23.73
N CYS A 271 24.01 14.98 -22.42
CA CYS A 271 25.04 14.64 -21.45
C CYS A 271 24.42 13.92 -20.26
N VAL A 272 25.13 12.94 -19.68
CA VAL A 272 24.80 12.36 -18.38
C VAL A 272 26.08 12.35 -17.57
N LYS A 273 26.06 12.89 -16.36
CA LYS A 273 27.22 12.90 -15.47
C LYS A 273 26.84 12.48 -14.06
N SER A 274 27.79 11.79 -13.44
CA SER A 274 27.74 11.41 -12.04
C SER A 274 28.92 12.01 -11.29
N ALA A 275 28.69 12.47 -10.06
CA ALA A 275 29.74 12.99 -9.19
C ALA A 275 29.36 12.77 -7.72
N GLN A 276 30.38 12.71 -6.85
CA GLN A 276 30.17 12.73 -5.41
C GLN A 276 30.08 14.18 -4.91
N ILE A 277 29.20 14.43 -3.95
CA ILE A 277 29.16 15.69 -3.19
C ILE A 277 30.32 15.65 -2.20
N ASP A 278 31.39 16.37 -2.50
CA ASP A 278 32.65 16.38 -1.78
C ASP A 278 32.77 17.54 -0.76
N GLY A 279 31.91 18.55 -0.85
CA GLY A 279 31.99 19.79 -0.08
C GLY A 279 32.97 20.81 -0.63
N GLU A 280 33.76 20.46 -1.65
CA GLU A 280 34.74 21.32 -2.32
C GLU A 280 34.18 21.81 -3.66
N THR A 281 33.98 20.89 -4.60
CA THR A 281 33.43 21.13 -5.94
C THR A 281 31.90 21.18 -5.89
N LEU A 282 31.29 20.22 -5.21
CA LEU A 282 29.85 20.12 -5.02
C LEU A 282 29.54 20.33 -3.53
N LYS A 283 28.85 21.42 -3.22
CA LYS A 283 28.46 21.80 -1.86
C LYS A 283 27.23 21.01 -1.41
N PRO A 284 27.17 20.61 -0.12
CA PRO A 284 25.97 19.99 0.43
C PRO A 284 24.78 20.95 0.39
N ASP A 285 23.57 20.38 0.48
CA ASP A 285 22.28 21.10 0.53
C ASP A 285 22.00 22.05 -0.65
N THR A 286 22.80 21.96 -1.71
CA THR A 286 22.68 22.77 -2.93
C THR A 286 21.95 21.97 -4.00
N TRP A 287 20.95 22.60 -4.64
CA TRP A 287 20.30 22.01 -5.81
C TRP A 287 21.22 22.13 -7.02
N TYR A 288 21.44 21.02 -7.71
CA TYR A 288 22.24 20.94 -8.91
C TYR A 288 21.40 20.61 -10.14
N GLU A 289 21.76 21.23 -11.25
CA GLU A 289 21.37 20.89 -12.63
C GLU A 289 22.62 20.56 -13.46
N LEU A 290 22.47 19.83 -14.56
CA LEU A 290 23.55 19.63 -15.54
C LEU A 290 23.33 20.59 -16.71
N ARG A 291 24.27 21.52 -16.92
CA ARG A 291 24.22 22.51 -17.99
C ARG A 291 25.57 22.60 -18.68
N ASN A 292 25.59 22.52 -20.01
CA ASN A 292 26.81 22.46 -20.82
C ASN A 292 27.81 21.40 -20.32
N GLY A 293 27.29 20.26 -19.85
CA GLY A 293 28.08 19.19 -19.26
C GLY A 293 28.69 19.51 -17.88
N GLU A 294 28.30 20.57 -17.18
CA GLU A 294 28.81 20.88 -15.84
C GLU A 294 27.69 20.92 -14.80
N PHE A 295 28.01 20.52 -13.56
CA PHE A 295 27.10 20.64 -12.44
C PHE A 295 26.99 22.11 -12.03
N VAL A 296 25.80 22.69 -12.17
CA VAL A 296 25.53 24.09 -11.85
C VAL A 296 24.60 24.17 -10.64
N GLY A 297 25.05 24.88 -9.59
CA GLY A 297 24.23 25.16 -8.41
C GLY A 297 23.13 26.16 -8.74
N VAL A 298 21.89 25.86 -8.35
CA VAL A 298 20.71 26.70 -8.59
C VAL A 298 19.95 26.99 -7.29
N SER A 299 19.25 28.13 -7.25
CA SER A 299 18.38 28.49 -6.12
C SER A 299 17.11 27.61 -6.06
N SER A 300 16.48 27.61 -4.87
CA SER A 300 15.30 26.81 -4.51
C SER A 300 14.10 27.03 -5.41
#